data_AF-A0A950I439-F1
#
_entry.id   AF-A0A950I439-F1
#
_cell.length_a   1.000
_cell.length_b   1.000
_cell.length_c   1.000
_cell.angle_alpha   90.00
_cell.angle_beta   90.00
_cell.angle_gamma   90.00
#
_symmetry.space_group_name_H-M   'P 1'
#
loop_
_entity.id
_entity.type
_entity.pdbx_description
1 polymer ?
#
loop_
_entity_poly.entity_id
_entity_poly.type
_entity_poly.pdbx_seq_one_letter_code
_entity_poly.pdbx_strand_id
1 'polypeptide(L)'
;LARHERVRHFRQQGMIWAFDADVTGDAAASFSRRFFAAGLQHELLLRPIGTTVYLMPPYILDDAEIALLADKVETVFEQVLQ
;
A
#
# COMPACT_ATOMS: atom_id res chain seq x y z
N LEU A 1 0.26 -0.94 9.30
CA LEU A 1 -0.56 -0.03 8.44
C LEU A 1 -1.80 0.62 9.08
N ALA A 2 -2.82 -0.12 9.56
CA ALA A 2 -4.08 0.51 10.03
C ALA A 2 -3.92 1.50 11.21
N ARG A 3 -2.84 1.34 11.99
CA ARG A 3 -2.45 2.22 13.11
C ARG A 3 -1.29 3.16 12.76
N HIS A 4 -0.85 3.19 11.50
CA HIS A 4 0.30 3.98 11.09
C HIS A 4 -0.06 5.47 11.05
N GLU A 5 0.79 6.33 11.62
CA GLU A 5 0.50 7.76 11.82
C GLU A 5 0.22 8.53 10.53
N ARG A 6 0.89 8.13 9.45
CA ARG A 6 0.73 8.68 8.09
C ARG A 6 -0.28 7.94 7.21
N VAL A 7 -1.16 7.14 7.81
CA VAL A 7 -2.28 6.50 7.11
C VAL A 7 -3.59 7.18 7.50
N ARG A 8 -4.41 7.47 6.49
CA ARG A 8 -5.76 8.06 6.62
C ARG A 8 -6.78 7.20 5.89
N HIS A 9 -8.04 7.35 6.28
CA HIS A 9 -9.20 6.70 5.63
C HIS A 9 -9.01 5.18 5.39
N PHE A 10 -8.41 4.49 6.36
CA PHE A 10 -8.26 3.03 6.30
C PHE A 10 -9.65 2.38 6.27
N ARG A 11 -9.90 1.58 5.23
CA ARG A 11 -11.20 0.97 4.97
C ARG A 11 -11.02 -0.42 4.39
N GLN A 12 -12.00 -1.27 4.67
CA GLN A 12 -12.05 -2.64 4.20
C GLN A 12 -13.49 -2.99 3.79
N GLN A 13 -13.64 -3.72 2.69
CA GLN A 13 -14.87 -4.42 2.33
C GLN A 13 -14.50 -5.83 1.83
N GLY A 14 -14.79 -6.87 2.62
CA GLY A 14 -14.34 -8.23 2.31
C GLY A 14 -12.81 -8.30 2.18
N MET A 15 -12.32 -8.83 1.05
CA MET A 15 -10.89 -8.93 0.73
C MET A 15 -10.36 -7.71 -0.03
N ILE A 16 -11.05 -6.57 0.03
CA ILE A 16 -10.57 -5.31 -0.53
C ILE A 16 -10.19 -4.39 0.62
N TRP A 17 -8.92 -3.96 0.66
CA TRP A 17 -8.43 -2.94 1.58
C TRP A 17 -8.03 -1.71 0.81
N ALA A 18 -8.25 -0.54 1.39
CA ALA A 18 -7.72 0.69 0.86
C ALA A 18 -7.38 1.66 1.99
N PHE A 19 -6.41 2.52 1.73
CA PHE A 19 -6.02 3.59 2.63
C PHE A 19 -5.33 4.70 1.86
N ASP A 20 -5.31 5.89 2.46
CA ASP A 20 -4.70 7.06 1.85
C ASP A 20 -3.42 7.42 2.62
N ALA A 21 -2.34 7.69 1.87
CA ALA A 21 -1.10 8.18 2.45
C ALA A 21 -1.20 9.67 2.80
N ASP A 22 -0.79 10.03 4.02
CA ASP A 22 -0.70 11.42 4.48
C ASP A 22 0.59 12.05 3.93
N VAL A 23 0.51 12.46 2.67
CA VAL A 23 1.56 13.13 1.89
C VAL A 23 0.96 14.33 1.15
N THR A 24 1.71 15.42 1.05
CA THR A 24 1.28 16.67 0.39
C THR A 24 2.35 17.17 -0.57
N GLY A 25 2.01 18.18 -1.40
CA GLY A 25 2.94 18.80 -2.35
C GLY A 25 3.47 17.84 -3.42
N ASP A 26 4.72 18.04 -3.84
CA ASP A 26 5.36 17.27 -4.91
C ASP A 26 5.51 15.76 -4.55
N ALA A 27 5.63 15.46 -3.26
CA ALA A 27 5.69 14.10 -2.76
C ALA A 27 4.37 13.34 -3.00
N ALA A 28 3.23 14.05 -2.90
CA ALA A 28 1.91 13.50 -3.22
C ALA A 28 1.71 13.31 -4.73
N ALA A 29 2.14 14.29 -5.53
CA ALA A 29 2.03 14.22 -6.99
C ALA A 29 2.82 13.03 -7.59
N SER A 30 3.95 12.68 -6.97
CA SER A 30 4.81 11.56 -7.39
C SER A 30 4.54 10.24 -6.66
N PHE A 31 3.66 10.23 -5.64
CA PHE A 31 3.48 9.10 -4.73
C PHE A 31 3.14 7.80 -5.47
N SER A 32 2.12 7.82 -6.33
CA SER A 32 1.65 6.62 -7.03
C SER A 32 2.74 5.95 -7.86
N ARG A 33 3.55 6.75 -8.57
CA ARG A 33 4.67 6.27 -9.38
C ARG A 33 5.78 5.69 -8.51
N ARG A 34 6.13 6.37 -7.41
CA ARG A 34 7.17 5.92 -6.47
C ARG A 34 6.75 4.62 -5.79
N PHE A 35 5.51 4.54 -5.34
CA PHE A 35 4.95 3.37 -4.69
C PHE A 35 4.80 2.17 -5.64
N PHE A 36 4.37 2.40 -6.89
CA PHE A 36 4.41 1.36 -7.92
C PHE A 36 5.84 0.83 -8.15
N ALA A 37 6.81 1.73 -8.35
CA ALA A 37 8.19 1.36 -8.63
C ALA A 37 8.85 0.61 -7.45
N ALA A 38 8.65 1.10 -6.23
CA ALA A 38 9.13 0.45 -5.01
C ALA A 38 8.43 -0.91 -4.82
N GLY A 39 7.11 -0.97 -5.00
CA GLY A 39 6.35 -2.23 -4.96
C GLY A 39 6.95 -3.31 -5.85
N LEU A 40 7.28 -2.98 -7.11
CA LEU A 40 7.91 -3.92 -8.03
C LEU A 40 9.26 -4.46 -7.52
N GLN A 41 10.07 -3.65 -6.81
CA GLN A 41 11.32 -4.12 -6.23
C GLN A 41 11.11 -5.14 -5.11
N HIS A 42 9.93 -5.12 -4.47
CA HIS A 42 9.52 -6.06 -3.43
C HIS A 42 8.58 -7.15 -3.96
N GLU A 43 8.51 -7.34 -5.28
CA GLU A 43 7.64 -8.31 -5.96
C GLU A 43 6.14 -8.07 -5.70
N LEU A 44 5.76 -6.83 -5.42
CA LEU A 44 4.37 -6.40 -5.27
C LEU A 44 3.88 -5.66 -6.51
N LEU A 45 2.85 -6.20 -7.15
CA LEU A 45 2.16 -5.53 -8.25
C LEU A 45 0.95 -4.76 -7.71
N LEU A 46 1.17 -3.50 -7.35
CA LEU A 46 0.14 -2.60 -6.82
C LEU A 46 -0.05 -1.40 -7.73
N ARG A 47 -1.28 -0.90 -7.88
CA ARG A 47 -1.57 0.28 -8.71
C ARG A 47 -2.24 1.38 -7.89
N PRO A 48 -1.46 2.24 -7.20
CA PRO A 48 -2.04 3.34 -6.44
C PRO A 48 -2.78 4.35 -7.34
N ILE A 49 -3.76 5.04 -6.77
CA ILE A 49 -4.53 6.11 -7.43
C ILE A 49 -4.34 7.38 -6.61
N GLY A 50 -3.58 8.35 -7.14
CA GLY A 50 -3.15 9.50 -6.35
C GLY A 50 -2.31 9.03 -5.14
N THR A 51 -2.77 9.35 -3.93
CA THR A 51 -2.16 8.91 -2.66
C THR A 51 -2.85 7.69 -2.05
N THR A 52 -3.88 7.14 -2.71
CA THR A 52 -4.60 5.96 -2.24
C THR A 52 -3.90 4.68 -2.69
N VAL A 53 -3.59 3.83 -1.73
CA VAL A 53 -3.15 2.44 -1.95
C VAL A 53 -4.34 1.53 -1.71
N TYR A 54 -4.52 0.54 -2.58
CA TYR A 54 -5.53 -0.50 -2.39
C TYR A 54 -4.94 -1.88 -2.64
N LEU A 55 -5.51 -2.87 -1.96
CA LEU A 55 -5.16 -4.28 -2.02
C LEU A 55 -6.42 -5.07 -2.33
N MET A 56 -6.31 -5.99 -3.28
CA MET A 56 -7.32 -7.00 -3.58
C MET A 56 -6.58 -8.30 -3.89
N PRO A 57 -6.07 -9.00 -2.85
CA PRO A 57 -5.39 -10.27 -3.04
C PRO A 57 -6.30 -11.31 -3.68
N PRO A 58 -5.72 -12.25 -4.45
CA PRO A 58 -6.44 -13.45 -4.89
C PRO A 58 -7.08 -14.20 -3.72
N TYR A 59 -8.26 -14.78 -3.91
CA TYR A 59 -8.99 -15.45 -2.82
C TYR A 59 -8.44 -16.84 -2.46
N ILE A 60 -7.43 -17.29 -3.18
CA ILE A 60 -6.74 -18.57 -2.94
C ILE A 60 -5.61 -18.43 -1.91
N LEU A 61 -5.30 -17.22 -1.44
CA LEU A 61 -4.19 -16.99 -0.52
C LEU A 61 -4.39 -17.69 0.82
N ASP A 62 -3.32 -18.26 1.36
CA ASP A 62 -3.25 -18.73 2.74
C ASP A 62 -2.82 -17.64 3.74
N ASP A 63 -2.86 -17.95 5.03
CA ASP A 63 -2.52 -17.00 6.10
C ASP A 63 -1.05 -16.51 6.02
N ALA A 64 -0.13 -17.35 5.54
CA ALA A 64 1.28 -16.99 5.41
C ALA A 64 1.50 -16.04 4.22
N GLU A 65 0.83 -16.27 3.10
CA GLU A 65 0.83 -15.39 1.94
C GLU A 65 0.17 -14.04 2.25
N ILE A 66 -0.90 -14.03 3.05
CA ILE A 66 -1.54 -12.80 3.54
C ILE A 66 -0.57 -12.01 4.44
N ALA A 67 0.10 -12.68 5.37
CA ALA A 67 1.09 -12.05 6.24
C ALA A 67 2.25 -11.45 5.43
N LEU A 68 2.77 -12.19 4.44
CA LEU A 68 3.83 -11.73 3.55
C LEU A 68 3.39 -10.51 2.73
N LEU A 69 2.16 -10.52 2.20
CA LEU A 69 1.61 -9.38 1.48
C LEU A 69 1.55 -8.14 2.39
N ALA A 70 1.06 -8.28 3.61
CA ALA A 70 0.96 -7.17 4.55
C ALA A 70 2.34 -6.58 4.90
N ASP A 71 3.32 -7.44 5.19
CA ASP A 71 4.69 -7.05 5.54
C ASP A 71 5.40 -6.30 4.40
N LYS A 72 5.30 -6.83 3.17
CA LYS A 72 5.87 -6.18 1.99
C LYS A 72 5.21 -4.83 1.69
N VAL A 73 3.88 -4.71 1.86
CA VAL A 73 3.18 -3.43 1.65
C VAL A 73 3.62 -2.39 2.68
N GLU A 74 3.79 -2.79 3.94
CA GLU A 74 4.30 -1.92 5.00
C GLU A 74 5.74 -1.47 4.70
N THR A 75 6.61 -2.39 4.31
CA THR A 75 8.00 -2.09 3.91
C THR A 75 8.05 -1.08 2.76
N VAL A 76 7.27 -1.29 1.70
CA VAL A 76 7.19 -0.36 0.56
C VAL A 76 6.65 0.99 0.99
N PHE A 77 5.66 1.01 1.88
CA PHE A 77 5.08 2.25 2.39
C PHE A 77 6.09 3.08 3.16
N GLU A 78 6.84 2.48 4.09
CA GLU A 78 7.91 3.15 4.82
C GLU A 78 8.98 3.70 3.87
N GLN A 79 9.43 2.89 2.91
CA GLN A 79 10.45 3.29 1.93
C GLN A 79 10.01 4.51 1.11
N VAL A 80 8.73 4.62 0.75
CA VAL A 80 8.20 5.75 -0.05
C VAL A 80 7.91 6.98 0.79
N LEU A 81 7.77 6.84 2.11
CA LEU A 81 7.50 7.94 3.02
C LEU A 81 8.75 8.60 3.60
N GLN A 82 9.92 7.93 3.52
CA GLN A 82 11.24 8.53 3.71
C GLN A 82 11.52 9.61 2.65
#